data_AF-A0A3S9NVT2-F1
#
_entry.id   AF-A0A3S9NVT2-F1
#
_cell.length_a   1.000
_cell.length_b   1.000
_cell.length_c   1.000
_cell.angle_alpha   90.00
_cell.angle_beta   90.00
_cell.angle_gamma   90.00
#
_symmetry.space_group_name_H-M   'P 1'
#
loop_
_entity.id
_entity.type
_entity.pdbx_description
1 polymer ?
#
loop_
_entity_poly.entity_id
_entity_poly.type
_entity_poly.pdbx_seq_one_letter_code
_entity_poly.pdbx_strand_id
1 'polypeptide(L)'
;MARDEELKNRWKSLVVKLSSQFADGDVLELDAIIYLVGVQELGQYHRKYKKDDKLDLMHIAICRLLEPYGYYEFDFFDEEGWPHYKVKEELPTLKAGEQAVLMKQAIVEYFLEKEFIQ
;
A
#
# COMPACT_ATOMS: atom_id res chain seq x y z
N MET A 1 21.85 -6.82 6.16
CA MET A 1 21.76 -7.75 7.31
C MET A 1 20.85 -7.21 8.41
N ALA A 2 21.19 -6.14 9.15
CA ALA A 2 20.32 -5.61 10.21
C ALA A 2 19.00 -5.00 9.68
N ARG A 3 19.06 -4.20 8.60
CA ARG A 3 17.89 -3.58 7.96
C ARG A 3 16.89 -4.61 7.41
N ASP A 4 17.38 -5.70 6.85
CA ASP A 4 16.54 -6.76 6.28
C ASP A 4 15.79 -7.54 7.37
N GLU A 5 16.45 -7.79 8.51
CA GLU A 5 15.82 -8.44 9.67
C GLU A 5 14.76 -7.55 10.33
N GLU A 6 15.05 -6.25 10.46
CA GLU A 6 14.07 -5.27 10.96
C GLU A 6 12.84 -5.20 10.05
N LEU A 7 13.02 -5.11 8.73
CA LEU A 7 11.93 -5.12 7.76
C LEU A 7 11.10 -6.40 7.87
N LYS A 8 11.73 -7.57 7.97
CA LYS A 8 11.02 -8.84 8.14
C LYS A 8 10.19 -8.86 9.43
N ASN A 9 10.73 -8.37 10.54
CA ASN A 9 10.04 -8.36 11.82
C ASN A 9 8.84 -7.40 11.81
N ARG A 10 9.03 -6.18 11.29
CA ARG A 10 7.95 -5.21 11.10
C ARG A 10 6.87 -5.72 10.17
N TRP A 11 7.25 -6.31 9.04
CA TRP A 11 6.33 -6.93 8.09
C TRP A 11 5.48 -8.02 8.77
N LYS A 12 6.12 -8.95 9.51
CA LYS A 12 5.39 -9.99 10.25
C LYS A 12 4.42 -9.41 11.26
N SER A 13 4.85 -8.40 12.04
CA SER A 13 3.98 -7.73 13.02
C SER A 13 2.78 -7.06 12.36
N LEU A 14 3.02 -6.36 11.24
CA LEU A 14 1.99 -5.72 10.44
C LEU A 14 0.96 -6.71 9.93
N VAL A 15 1.41 -7.79 9.28
CA VAL A 15 0.55 -8.84 8.75
C VAL A 15 -0.32 -9.43 9.87
N VAL A 16 0.26 -9.77 11.03
CA VAL A 16 -0.49 -10.32 12.17
C VAL A 16 -1.56 -9.35 12.66
N LYS A 17 -1.23 -8.06 12.82
CA LYS A 17 -2.19 -7.04 13.26
C LYS A 17 -3.34 -6.87 12.27
N LEU A 18 -3.02 -6.69 10.99
CA LEU A 18 -4.03 -6.51 9.94
C LEU A 18 -4.91 -7.76 9.78
N SER A 19 -4.30 -8.96 9.79
CA SER A 19 -5.02 -10.24 9.68
C SER A 19 -6.00 -10.43 10.83
N SER A 20 -5.60 -10.07 12.05
CA SER A 20 -6.46 -10.14 13.24
C SER A 20 -7.63 -9.15 13.18
N GLN A 21 -7.45 -8.01 12.51
CA GLN A 21 -8.45 -6.94 12.46
C GLN A 21 -9.43 -7.08 11.28
N PHE A 22 -8.96 -7.58 10.14
CA PHE A 22 -9.71 -7.53 8.87
C PHE A 22 -9.97 -8.89 8.24
N ALA A 23 -9.37 -9.98 8.73
CA ALA A 23 -9.47 -11.30 8.13
C ALA A 23 -9.72 -12.41 9.16
N ASP A 24 -10.23 -12.09 10.34
CA ASP A 24 -10.55 -13.06 11.41
C ASP A 24 -9.40 -14.04 11.75
N GLY A 25 -8.15 -13.60 11.55
CA GLY A 25 -6.94 -14.39 11.78
C GLY A 25 -6.37 -15.08 10.54
N ASP A 26 -7.05 -15.06 9.39
CA ASP A 26 -6.48 -15.50 8.12
C ASP A 26 -5.35 -14.57 7.66
N VAL A 27 -4.24 -15.16 7.23
CA VAL A 27 -3.04 -14.40 6.86
C VAL A 27 -3.31 -13.57 5.61
N LEU A 28 -3.21 -12.25 5.76
CA LEU A 28 -3.32 -11.32 4.64
C LEU A 28 -2.05 -11.35 3.78
N GLU A 29 -2.26 -11.59 2.49
CA GLU A 29 -1.25 -11.51 1.45
C GLU A 29 -0.94 -10.04 1.07
N LEU A 30 0.17 -9.84 0.35
CA LEU A 30 0.64 -8.52 -0.08
C LEU A 30 -0.46 -7.72 -0.80
N ASP A 31 -1.13 -8.34 -1.77
CA ASP A 31 -2.17 -7.68 -2.58
C ASP A 31 -3.37 -7.24 -1.74
N ALA A 32 -3.73 -8.03 -0.71
CA ALA A 32 -4.82 -7.68 0.19
C ALA A 32 -4.46 -6.47 1.05
N ILE A 33 -3.20 -6.37 1.50
CA ILE A 33 -2.72 -5.22 2.28
C ILE A 33 -2.66 -3.97 1.39
N ILE A 34 -2.17 -4.09 0.14
CA ILE A 34 -2.19 -2.99 -0.84
C ILE A 34 -3.62 -2.50 -1.05
N TYR A 35 -4.57 -3.41 -1.23
CA TYR A 35 -5.98 -3.07 -1.37
C TYR A 35 -6.53 -2.32 -0.14
N LEU A 36 -6.19 -2.75 1.08
CA LEU A 36 -6.57 -2.05 2.32
C LEU A 36 -6.01 -0.62 2.37
N VAL A 37 -4.76 -0.42 1.95
CA VAL A 37 -4.16 0.93 1.84
C VAL A 37 -4.94 1.76 0.82
N GLY A 38 -5.30 1.21 -0.33
CA GLY A 38 -6.09 1.93 -1.34
C GLY A 38 -7.45 2.38 -0.81
N VAL A 39 -8.16 1.50 -0.10
CA VAL A 39 -9.44 1.83 0.55
C VAL A 39 -9.26 2.91 1.62
N GLN A 40 -8.17 2.84 2.39
CA GLN A 40 -7.83 3.84 3.40
C GLN A 40 -7.57 5.22 2.79
N GLU A 41 -6.81 5.29 1.70
CA GLU A 41 -6.49 6.56 1.04
C GLU A 41 -7.70 7.16 0.32
N LEU A 42 -8.61 6.34 -0.21
CA LEU A 42 -9.86 6.84 -0.77
C LEU A 42 -10.82 7.36 0.32
N GLY A 43 -10.77 6.80 1.53
CA GLY A 43 -11.61 7.22 2.67
C GLY A 43 -13.11 6.89 2.54
N GLN A 44 -13.53 6.22 1.46
CA GLN A 44 -14.93 5.88 1.18
C GLN A 44 -15.29 4.46 1.68
N TYR A 45 -15.12 4.17 2.98
CA TYR A 45 -15.23 2.82 3.55
C TYR A 45 -16.57 2.10 3.31
N HIS A 46 -17.67 2.84 3.18
CA HIS A 46 -19.02 2.29 2.98
C HIS A 46 -19.38 2.03 1.52
N ARG A 47 -18.52 2.43 0.56
CA ARG A 47 -18.75 2.22 -0.87
C ARG A 47 -18.55 0.75 -1.20
N LYS A 48 -19.45 0.20 -2.03
CA LYS A 48 -19.26 -1.13 -2.63
C LYS A 48 -18.44 -0.99 -3.89
N TYR A 49 -17.25 -1.58 -3.88
CA TYR A 49 -16.32 -1.55 -5.01
C TYR A 49 -16.62 -2.67 -6.01
N LYS A 50 -16.79 -2.28 -7.28
CA LYS A 50 -16.86 -3.20 -8.43
C LYS A 50 -15.46 -3.73 -8.76
N LYS A 51 -15.37 -4.66 -9.72
CA LYS A 51 -14.07 -5.24 -10.13
C LYS A 51 -13.10 -4.17 -10.64
N ASP A 52 -13.57 -3.24 -11.45
CA ASP A 52 -12.72 -2.17 -12.01
C ASP A 52 -12.23 -1.23 -10.90
N ASP A 53 -13.13 -0.82 -9.99
CA ASP A 53 -12.78 -0.01 -8.82
C ASP A 53 -11.66 -0.65 -7.98
N LYS A 54 -11.55 -2.00 -7.95
CA LYS A 54 -10.44 -2.66 -7.24
C LYS A 54 -9.10 -2.40 -7.90
N LEU A 55 -9.04 -2.34 -9.24
CA LEU A 55 -7.81 -2.01 -9.97
C LEU A 55 -7.40 -0.56 -9.70
N ASP A 56 -8.38 0.33 -9.63
CA ASP A 56 -8.14 1.75 -9.34
C ASP A 56 -7.65 1.94 -7.90
N LEU A 57 -8.24 1.22 -6.93
CA LEU A 57 -7.76 1.20 -5.54
C LEU A 57 -6.33 0.68 -5.42
N MET A 58 -5.97 -0.36 -6.18
CA MET A 58 -4.60 -0.87 -6.22
C MET A 58 -3.64 0.19 -6.79
N HIS A 59 -4.04 0.92 -7.84
CA HIS A 59 -3.24 2.03 -8.36
C HIS A 59 -3.05 3.14 -7.33
N ILE A 60 -4.13 3.58 -6.66
CA ILE A 60 -4.04 4.61 -5.61
C ILE A 60 -3.05 4.19 -4.53
N ALA A 61 -3.18 2.94 -4.06
CA ALA A 61 -2.29 2.40 -3.04
C ALA A 61 -0.82 2.44 -3.50
N ILE A 62 -0.54 1.94 -4.70
CA ILE A 62 0.83 1.91 -5.25
C ILE A 62 1.38 3.33 -5.41
N CYS A 63 0.60 4.26 -5.97
CA CYS A 63 1.01 5.65 -6.12
C CYS A 63 1.32 6.29 -4.77
N ARG A 64 0.45 6.11 -3.76
CA ARG A 64 0.67 6.64 -2.42
C ARG A 64 1.91 6.04 -1.76
N LEU A 65 2.10 4.73 -1.89
CA LEU A 65 3.23 3.99 -1.29
C LEU A 65 4.57 4.39 -1.92
N LEU A 66 4.57 4.74 -3.21
CA LEU A 66 5.76 5.09 -3.97
C LEU A 66 5.99 6.60 -4.10
N GLU A 67 5.07 7.44 -3.63
CA GLU A 67 5.24 8.89 -3.55
C GLU A 67 6.47 9.31 -2.73
N PRO A 68 6.76 8.75 -1.54
CA PRO A 68 7.97 9.07 -0.78
C PRO A 68 9.28 8.71 -1.51
N TYR A 69 9.20 7.81 -2.48
CA TYR A 69 10.33 7.37 -3.30
C TYR A 69 10.54 8.28 -4.53
N GLY A 70 9.64 9.23 -4.78
CA GLY A 70 9.75 10.20 -5.88
C GLY A 70 9.20 9.72 -7.22
N TYR A 71 8.57 8.54 -7.29
CA TYR A 71 7.98 8.03 -8.54
C TYR A 71 6.65 8.69 -8.88
N TYR A 72 5.87 9.06 -7.86
CA TYR A 72 4.57 9.67 -8.00
C TYR A 72 4.46 10.92 -7.13
N GLU A 73 3.60 11.84 -7.51
CA GLU A 73 3.22 13.01 -6.71
C GLU A 73 1.72 13.17 -6.75
N PHE A 74 1.10 13.40 -5.59
CA PHE A 74 -0.32 13.74 -5.52
C PHE A 74 -0.63 14.99 -6.36
N ASP A 75 -1.72 14.92 -7.14
CA ASP A 75 -2.14 16.01 -8.01
C ASP A 75 -3.43 16.68 -7.50
N PHE A 76 -4.56 15.96 -7.56
CA PHE A 76 -5.86 16.46 -7.12
C PHE A 76 -6.83 15.32 -6.82
N PHE A 77 -7.96 15.64 -6.18
CA PHE A 77 -9.12 14.76 -6.10
C PHE A 77 -10.13 15.13 -7.18
N ASP A 78 -10.64 14.15 -7.91
CA ASP A 78 -11.69 14.39 -8.91
C ASP A 78 -13.08 14.64 -8.28
N GLU A 79 -14.10 14.84 -9.11
CA GLU A 79 -15.47 15.10 -8.67
C GLU A 79 -16.10 13.93 -7.90
N GLU A 80 -15.59 12.71 -8.10
CA GLU A 80 -16.02 11.51 -7.37
C GLU A 80 -15.20 11.27 -6.09
N GLY A 81 -14.22 12.15 -5.82
CA GLY A 81 -13.33 12.11 -4.66
C GLY A 81 -12.17 11.12 -4.80
N TRP A 82 -11.84 10.67 -6.01
CA TRP A 82 -10.69 9.79 -6.22
C TRP A 82 -9.39 10.60 -6.29
N PRO A 83 -8.32 10.20 -5.57
CA PRO A 83 -7.02 10.85 -5.67
C PRO A 83 -6.33 10.47 -6.99
N HIS A 84 -5.89 11.50 -7.71
CA HIS A 84 -5.07 11.37 -8.91
C HIS A 84 -3.63 11.74 -8.62
N TYR A 85 -2.70 11.05 -9.27
CA TYR A 85 -1.27 11.21 -9.09
C TYR A 85 -0.58 11.44 -10.44
N LYS A 86 0.42 12.30 -10.44
CA LYS A 86 1.33 12.49 -11.58
C LYS A 86 2.52 11.56 -11.46
N VAL A 87 2.89 10.93 -12.58
CA VAL A 87 4.16 10.18 -12.68
C VAL A 87 5.29 11.19 -12.75
N LYS A 88 6.21 11.14 -11.78
CA LYS A 88 7.44 11.95 -11.76
C LYS A 88 8.61 11.23 -12.40
N GLU A 89 8.75 9.96 -12.09
CA GLU A 89 9.82 9.11 -12.62
C GLU A 89 9.24 7.72 -12.94
N GLU A 90 9.68 7.14 -14.05
CA GLU A 90 9.26 5.80 -14.41
C GLU A 90 9.94 4.78 -13.49
N LEU A 91 9.15 3.84 -12.97
CA LEU A 91 9.70 2.73 -12.21
C LEU A 91 10.68 1.95 -13.09
N PRO A 92 11.89 1.64 -12.58
CA PRO A 92 12.82 0.82 -13.33
C PRO A 92 12.23 -0.59 -13.54
N THR A 93 12.72 -1.29 -14.56
CA THR A 93 12.33 -2.69 -14.78
C THR A 93 12.87 -3.57 -13.64
N LEU A 94 12.00 -3.89 -12.69
CA LEU A 94 12.32 -4.73 -11.54
C LEU A 94 11.94 -6.18 -11.79
N LYS A 95 12.72 -7.13 -11.27
CA LYS A 95 12.32 -8.54 -11.23
C LYS A 95 11.21 -8.73 -10.19
N ALA A 96 10.40 -9.78 -10.35
CA ALA A 96 9.29 -10.06 -9.44
C ALA A 96 9.69 -10.08 -7.94
N GLY A 97 10.87 -10.61 -7.61
CA GLY A 97 11.38 -10.59 -6.24
C GLY A 97 11.73 -9.18 -5.73
N GLU A 98 12.26 -8.32 -6.59
CA GLU A 98 12.63 -6.94 -6.25
C GLU A 98 11.38 -6.06 -6.08
N GLN A 99 10.36 -6.27 -6.92
CA GLN A 99 9.06 -5.61 -6.77
C GLN A 99 8.41 -5.95 -5.42
N ALA A 100 8.40 -7.24 -5.05
CA ALA A 100 7.83 -7.66 -3.77
C ALA A 100 8.55 -7.07 -2.56
N VAL A 101 9.89 -6.93 -2.62
CA VAL A 101 10.67 -6.31 -1.54
C VAL A 101 10.38 -4.81 -1.45
N LEU A 102 10.39 -4.11 -2.59
CA LEU A 102 10.06 -2.67 -2.65
C LEU A 102 8.68 -2.40 -2.05
N MET A 103 7.66 -3.15 -2.48
CA MET A 103 6.30 -2.97 -1.97
C MET A 103 6.19 -3.27 -0.48
N LYS A 104 6.84 -4.33 0.02
CA LYS A 104 6.86 -4.61 1.47
C LYS A 104 7.51 -3.50 2.27
N GLN A 105 8.60 -2.94 1.77
CA GLN A 105 9.27 -1.83 2.41
C GLN A 105 8.39 -0.59 2.44
N ALA A 106 7.83 -0.20 1.30
CA ALA A 106 6.95 0.96 1.19
C ALA A 106 5.71 0.84 2.11
N ILE A 107 5.11 -0.35 2.18
CA ILE A 107 3.97 -0.61 3.06
C ILE A 107 4.37 -0.49 4.54
N VAL A 108 5.49 -1.08 4.94
CA VAL A 108 5.97 -0.97 6.32
C VAL A 108 6.24 0.49 6.68
N GLU A 109 6.88 1.25 5.80
CA GLU A 109 7.12 2.68 5.99
C GLU A 109 5.81 3.46 6.10
N TYR A 110 4.82 3.19 5.25
CA TYR A 110 3.48 3.78 5.33
C TYR A 110 2.83 3.52 6.69
N PHE A 111 2.83 2.28 7.18
CA PHE A 111 2.22 1.96 8.48
C PHE A 111 3.04 2.45 9.68
N LEU A 112 4.34 2.71 9.52
CA LEU A 112 5.15 3.41 10.51
C LEU A 112 4.80 4.91 10.54
N GLU A 113 4.67 5.56 9.37
CA GLU A 113 4.25 6.96 9.26
C GLU A 113 2.87 7.18 9.89
N LYS A 114 1.95 6.23 9.72
CA LYS A 114 0.61 6.24 10.33
C LYS A 114 0.59 5.76 11.79
N GLU A 115 1.74 5.52 12.41
CA GLU A 115 1.90 5.07 13.80
C GLU A 115 1.13 3.77 14.15
N PHE A 116 0.85 2.92 13.15
CA PHE A 116 0.14 1.65 13.34
C PHE A 116 1.06 0.53 13.88
N ILE A 117 2.34 0.61 13.54
CA ILE A 117 3.43 -0.27 14.00
C ILE A 117 4.62 0.57 14.49
N GLN A 118 5.57 -0.07 15.19
CA GLN A 118 6.79 0.54 15.77
C GLN A 118 8.03 -0.24 15.30
#